data_AF-A0A933QBD9-F1
#
_entry.id   AF-A0A933QBD9-F1
#
_cell.length_a   1.000
_cell.length_b   1.000
_cell.length_c   1.000
_cell.angle_alpha   90.00
_cell.angle_beta   90.00
_cell.angle_gamma   90.00
#
_symmetry.space_group_name_H-M   'P 1'
#
loop_
_entity.id
_entity.type
_entity.pdbx_description
1 polymer ?
#
loop_
_entity_poly.entity_id
_entity_poly.type
_entity_poly.pdbx_seq_one_letter_code
_entity_poly.pdbx_strand_id
1 'polypeptide(L)'
;IEAPRGTLIHHYRVNENDEVIRANLIVSTTHNNQAMNEAIRQVARQYLDGREVTEGLLNHIEVAIRAFDPCLSCATHALGRMPLEVAIVSRDGTPIDSLMRDARGVCTRA
;
A
#
# COMPACT_ATOMS: atom_id res chain seq x y z
N ILE A 1 -14.54 -3.80 16.53
CA ILE A 1 -13.68 -3.24 17.61
C ILE A 1 -12.80 -2.17 17.01
N GLU A 2 -12.31 -1.23 17.81
CA GLU A 2 -11.32 -0.26 17.33
C GLU A 2 -9.91 -0.84 17.51
N ALA A 3 -9.19 -1.00 16.40
CA ALA A 3 -7.77 -1.32 16.41
C ALA A 3 -6.95 -0.02 16.45
N PRO A 4 -5.65 -0.05 16.79
CA PRO A 4 -4.80 1.15 16.85
C PRO A 4 -4.75 1.97 15.55
N ARG A 5 -5.14 1.36 14.42
CA ARG A 5 -5.08 1.91 13.07
C ARG A 5 -6.47 2.17 12.46
N GLY A 6 -7.53 2.13 13.27
CA GLY A 6 -8.92 2.35 12.88
C GLY A 6 -9.84 1.15 13.10
N THR A 7 -11.06 1.24 12.56
CA THR A 7 -12.12 0.27 12.82
C THR A 7 -11.82 -1.12 12.24
N LEU A 8 -11.98 -2.15 13.06
CA LEU A 8 -11.80 -3.56 12.72
C LEU A 8 -13.13 -4.31 12.85
N ILE A 9 -13.56 -4.94 11.76
CA ILE A 9 -14.82 -5.67 11.67
C ILE A 9 -14.53 -7.14 11.38
N HIS A 10 -14.95 -8.01 12.29
CA HIS A 10 -14.93 -9.45 12.12
C HIS A 10 -16.38 -9.95 12.05
N HIS A 11 -16.73 -10.63 10.96
CA HIS A 11 -18.03 -11.25 10.78
C HIS A 11 -17.85 -12.73 10.43
N TYR A 12 -18.31 -13.60 11.32
CA TYR A 12 -18.28 -15.04 11.14
C TYR A 12 -19.71 -15.58 11.03
N ARG A 13 -19.89 -16.65 10.26
CA ARG A 13 -21.09 -17.50 10.29
C ARG A 13 -20.67 -18.90 10.66
N VAL A 14 -21.42 -19.50 11.59
CA VAL A 14 -21.15 -20.81 12.17
C VAL A 14 -22.37 -21.71 11.90
N ASN A 15 -22.14 -23.00 11.64
CA ASN A 15 -23.21 -23.99 11.45
C ASN A 15 -23.61 -24.66 12.77
N GLU A 16 -24.51 -25.66 12.71
CA GLU A 16 -25.01 -26.39 13.87
C GLU A 16 -23.95 -27.27 14.56
N ASN A 17 -22.82 -27.53 13.89
CA ASN A 17 -21.69 -28.31 14.41
C ASN A 17 -20.58 -27.41 15.00
N ASP A 18 -20.87 -26.13 15.24
CA ASP A 18 -19.91 -25.12 15.69
C ASP A 18 -18.73 -24.85 14.71
N GLU A 19 -18.91 -25.17 13.42
CA GLU A 19 -17.89 -24.95 12.39
C GLU A 19 -18.10 -23.60 11.67
N VAL A 20 -17.01 -22.84 11.46
CA VAL A 20 -17.04 -21.58 10.73
C VAL A 20 -17.23 -21.85 9.22
N ILE A 21 -18.42 -21.56 8.69
CA ILE A 21 -18.75 -21.71 7.27
C ILE A 21 -18.48 -20.46 6.44
N ARG A 22 -18.29 -19.30 7.09
CA ARG A 22 -17.94 -18.03 6.42
C ARG A 22 -17.20 -17.11 7.37
N ALA A 23 -16.18 -16.43 6.85
CA ALA A 23 -15.54 -15.30 7.50
C ALA A 23 -15.49 -14.10 6.56
N ASN A 24 -15.79 -12.91 7.07
CA ASN A 24 -15.55 -11.63 6.41
C ASN A 24 -14.78 -10.73 7.38
N LEU A 25 -13.63 -10.25 6.95
CA LEU A 25 -12.70 -9.46 7.75
C LEU A 25 -12.47 -8.12 7.04
N ILE A 26 -13.01 -7.05 7.60
CA ILE A 26 -12.74 -5.69 7.11
C ILE A 26 -11.79 -5.06 8.12
N VAL A 27 -10.53 -4.92 7.69
CA VAL A 27 -9.43 -4.48 8.54
C VAL A 27 -9.26 -2.97 8.45
N SER A 28 -8.74 -2.38 9.51
CA SER A 28 -8.61 -0.93 9.66
C SER A 28 -7.88 -0.26 8.50
N THR A 29 -6.74 -0.80 8.07
CA THR A 29 -5.95 -0.28 6.95
C THR A 29 -6.72 -0.28 5.62
N THR A 30 -7.69 -1.19 5.44
CA THR A 30 -8.51 -1.25 4.23
C THR A 30 -9.37 0.01 4.07
N HIS A 31 -9.84 0.59 5.17
CA HIS A 31 -10.59 1.85 5.15
C HIS A 31 -9.72 3.03 4.68
N ASN A 32 -8.42 3.00 4.96
CA ASN A 32 -7.49 4.08 4.63
C ASN A 32 -6.87 3.96 3.23
N ASN A 33 -7.21 2.93 2.45
CA ASN A 33 -6.58 2.70 1.15
C ASN A 33 -6.78 3.87 0.18
N GLN A 34 -7.96 4.47 0.15
CA GLN A 34 -8.20 5.64 -0.71
C GLN A 34 -7.36 6.84 -0.28
N ALA A 35 -7.33 7.16 1.02
CA ALA A 35 -6.54 8.27 1.55
C ALA A 35 -5.03 8.10 1.27
N MET A 36 -4.51 6.87 1.39
CA MET A 36 -3.12 6.58 1.02
C MET A 36 -2.84 6.83 -0.46
N ASN A 37 -3.73 6.38 -1.36
CA ASN A 37 -3.55 6.62 -2.80
C ASN A 37 -3.59 8.12 -3.15
N GLU A 38 -4.47 8.90 -2.51
CA GLU A 38 -4.48 10.36 -2.72
C GLU A 38 -3.21 11.03 -2.17
N ALA A 39 -2.71 10.60 -1.01
CA ALA A 39 -1.46 11.12 -0.46
C ALA A 39 -0.28 10.85 -1.40
N ILE A 40 -0.19 9.65 -1.99
CA ILE A 40 0.83 9.32 -2.99
C ILE A 40 0.70 10.21 -4.23
N ARG A 41 -0.52 10.43 -4.73
CA ARG A 41 -0.75 11.35 -5.87
C ARG A 41 -0.32 12.78 -5.55
N GLN A 42 -0.55 13.24 -4.32
CA GLN A 42 -0.14 14.58 -3.90
C GLN A 42 1.39 14.70 -3.84
N VAL A 43 2.08 13.71 -3.26
CA VAL A 43 3.55 13.65 -3.25
C VAL A 43 4.09 13.62 -4.68
N ALA A 44 3.54 12.78 -5.55
CA ALA A 44 3.93 12.74 -6.95
C ALA A 44 3.75 14.12 -7.61
N ARG A 45 2.60 14.79 -7.45
CA ARG A 45 2.40 16.13 -8.03
C ARG A 45 3.39 17.19 -7.53
N GLN A 46 3.87 17.06 -6.29
CA GLN A 46 4.74 18.07 -5.67
C GLN A 46 6.23 17.82 -5.93
N TYR A 47 6.64 16.56 -6.05
CA TYR A 47 8.06 16.16 -6.10
C TYR A 47 8.47 15.45 -7.39
N LEU A 48 7.52 15.09 -8.27
CA LEU A 48 7.83 14.48 -9.56
C LEU A 48 7.94 15.57 -10.63
N ASP A 49 9.15 15.84 -11.11
CA ASP A 49 9.43 16.74 -12.24
C ASP A 49 9.05 16.12 -13.61
N GLY A 50 8.52 14.89 -13.61
CA GLY A 50 7.95 14.19 -14.77
C GLY A 50 8.96 13.48 -15.67
N ARG A 51 10.26 13.53 -15.34
CA ARG A 51 11.33 13.00 -16.21
C ARG A 51 12.13 11.84 -15.61
N GLU A 52 12.27 11.77 -14.29
CA GLU A 52 13.10 10.76 -13.63
C GLU A 52 12.57 10.42 -12.24
N VAL A 53 12.57 9.13 -11.88
CA VAL A 53 12.31 8.67 -10.52
C VAL A 53 13.60 8.73 -9.72
N THR A 54 13.64 9.58 -8.69
CA THR A 54 14.79 9.72 -7.79
C THR A 54 14.58 8.93 -6.50
N GLU A 55 15.67 8.56 -5.83
CA GLU A 55 15.61 7.94 -4.49
C GLU A 55 14.90 8.86 -3.48
N GLY A 56 15.12 10.17 -3.57
CA GLY A 56 14.42 11.16 -2.74
C GLY A 56 12.91 11.10 -2.92
N LEU A 57 12.42 10.96 -4.15
CA LEU A 57 11.00 10.78 -4.43
C LEU A 57 10.45 9.48 -3.84
N LEU A 58 11.17 8.35 -3.98
CA LEU A 58 10.77 7.09 -3.34
C LEU A 58 10.64 7.24 -1.83
N ASN A 59 11.62 7.89 -1.19
CA ASN A 59 11.58 8.12 0.25
C ASN A 59 10.39 9.00 0.65
N HIS A 60 10.06 10.05 -0.12
CA HIS A 60 8.87 10.87 0.14
C HIS A 60 7.56 10.07 0.00
N ILE A 61 7.44 9.22 -1.01
CA ILE A 61 6.28 8.33 -1.20
C ILE A 61 6.14 7.40 0.01
N GLU A 62 7.24 6.81 0.47
CA GLU A 62 7.22 5.93 1.63
C GLU A 62 6.92 6.64 2.94
N VAL A 63 7.45 7.85 3.14
CA VAL A 63 7.12 8.66 4.32
C VAL A 63 5.62 8.94 4.36
N ALA A 64 5.02 9.28 3.21
CA ALA A 64 3.57 9.46 3.10
C ALA A 64 2.80 8.18 3.44
N ILE A 65 3.26 7.01 2.99
CA ILE A 65 2.61 5.73 3.33
C ILE A 65 2.80 5.40 4.82
N ARG A 66 4.01 5.56 5.38
CA ARG A 66 4.32 5.28 6.80
C ARG A 66 3.52 6.16 7.77
N ALA A 67 3.12 7.37 7.36
CA ALA A 67 2.28 8.25 8.17
C ALA A 67 0.92 7.63 8.52
N PHE A 68 0.42 6.69 7.71
CA PHE A 68 -0.82 5.95 7.99
C PHE A 68 -0.60 4.68 8.81
N ASP A 69 0.65 4.37 9.19
CA ASP A 69 1.09 3.12 9.84
C ASP A 69 0.35 1.88 9.28
N PRO A 70 0.41 1.64 7.95
CA PRO A 70 -0.40 0.61 7.33
C PRO A 70 0.10 -0.75 7.79
N CYS A 71 -0.71 -1.46 8.57
CA CYS A 71 -0.47 -2.89 8.77
C CYS A 71 -0.87 -3.63 7.49
N LEU A 72 0.03 -3.68 6.50
CA LEU A 72 -0.19 -4.38 5.23
C LEU A 72 -0.42 -5.87 5.47
N SER A 73 0.29 -6.47 6.43
CA SER A 73 0.06 -7.85 6.86
C SER A 73 -1.36 -8.09 7.36
N CYS A 74 -1.95 -7.11 8.05
CA CYS A 74 -3.32 -7.20 8.52
C CYS A 74 -4.30 -6.93 7.37
N ALA A 75 -3.97 -6.01 6.45
CA ALA A 75 -4.86 -5.55 5.38
C ALA A 75 -5.04 -6.58 4.26
N THR A 76 -3.97 -7.25 3.87
CA THR A 76 -3.95 -8.23 2.77
C THR A 76 -3.83 -9.67 3.27
N HIS A 77 -3.69 -9.88 4.59
CA HIS A 77 -3.33 -11.16 5.18
C HIS A 77 -1.97 -11.71 4.66
N ALA A 78 -1.10 -10.85 4.11
CA ALA A 78 0.19 -11.26 3.53
C ALA A 78 1.40 -10.71 4.32
N LEU A 79 2.32 -11.58 4.72
CA LEU A 79 3.45 -11.29 5.63
C LEU A 79 4.40 -10.18 5.14
N GLY A 80 4.32 -8.99 5.77
CA GLY A 80 5.44 -8.25 6.38
C GLY A 80 6.54 -7.66 5.51
N ARG A 81 6.51 -7.80 4.18
CA ARG A 81 7.49 -7.19 3.28
C ARG A 81 6.78 -6.17 2.38
N MET A 82 7.40 -5.00 2.19
CA MET A 82 6.86 -3.91 1.37
C MET A 82 7.78 -3.65 0.17
N PRO A 83 7.93 -4.62 -0.75
CA PRO A 83 8.55 -4.34 -2.05
C PRO A 83 7.70 -3.28 -2.75
N LEU A 84 8.36 -2.28 -3.34
CA LEU A 84 7.69 -1.15 -4.00
C LEU A 84 8.22 -1.04 -5.43
N GLU A 85 7.32 -1.04 -6.39
CA GLU A 85 7.62 -0.73 -7.78
C GLU A 85 6.96 0.61 -8.12
N VAL A 86 7.74 1.55 -8.64
CA VAL A 86 7.26 2.83 -9.13
C VAL A 86 7.64 2.94 -10.59
N ALA A 87 6.64 3.06 -11.46
CA ALA A 87 6.83 3.29 -12.89
C ALA A 87 6.18 4.62 -13.29
N ILE A 88 6.90 5.40 -14.09
CA ILE A 88 6.36 6.56 -14.79
C ILE A 88 5.90 6.07 -16.15
N VAL A 89 4.63 6.30 -16.47
CA VAL A 89 4.05 5.98 -17.78
C VAL A 89 3.62 7.25 -18.48
N SER A 90 3.97 7.37 -19.77
CA SER A 90 3.47 8.42 -20.66
C SER A 90 1.95 8.32 -20.80
N ARG A 91 1.34 9.40 -21.31
CA ARG A 91 -0.09 9.45 -21.65
C ARG A 91 -0.52 8.30 -22.58
N ASP A 92 0.42 7.81 -23.38
CA ASP A 92 0.18 6.78 -24.40
C ASP A 92 0.41 5.36 -23.86
N GLY A 93 0.72 5.23 -22.56
CA GLY A 93 1.00 3.96 -21.87
C GLY A 93 2.46 3.49 -21.95
N THR A 94 3.31 4.18 -22.70
CA THR A 94 4.74 3.84 -22.79
C THR A 94 5.46 4.13 -21.47
N PRO A 95 6.17 3.16 -20.88
CA PRO A 95 6.99 3.40 -19.69
C PRO A 95 8.14 4.36 -20.02
N ILE A 96 8.28 5.42 -19.22
CA ILE A 96 9.32 6.44 -19.33
C ILE A 96 10.52 6.06 -18.45
N ASP A 97 10.22 5.62 -17.23
CA ASP A 97 11.22 5.22 -16.23
C ASP A 97 10.55 4.27 -15.23
N SER A 98 11.33 3.36 -14.63
CA SER A 98 10.85 2.56 -13.52
C SER A 98 11.95 2.22 -12.52
N LEU A 99 11.56 2.19 -11.25
CA LEU A 99 12.44 1.88 -10.14
C LEU A 99 11.73 0.91 -9.20
N MET A 100 12.37 -0.23 -8.98
CA MET A 100 11.91 -1.24 -8.04
C MET A 100 12.81 -1.22 -6.81
N ARG A 101 12.20 -1.22 -5.62
CA ARG A 101 12.88 -1.51 -4.37
C ARG A 101 12.45 -2.85 -3.82
N ASP A 102 13.40 -3.76 -3.69
CA ASP A 102 13.17 -5.10 -3.16
C ASP A 102 12.95 -5.09 -1.63
N ALA A 103 12.56 -6.24 -1.09
CA ALA A 103 12.32 -6.38 0.34
C ALA A 103 13.58 -6.28 1.22
N ARG A 104 14.77 -6.20 0.63
CA ARG A 104 16.06 -5.96 1.31
C ARG A 104 16.46 -4.49 1.25
N GLY A 105 15.66 -3.63 0.61
CA GLY A 105 15.93 -2.21 0.43
C GLY A 105 16.86 -1.90 -0.76
N VAL A 106 17.21 -2.90 -1.58
CA VAL A 106 18.03 -2.69 -2.77
C VAL A 106 17.17 -2.09 -3.88
N CYS A 107 17.60 -0.96 -4.43
CA CYS A 107 16.95 -0.33 -5.57
C CYS A 107 17.58 -0.83 -6.88
N THR A 108 16.73 -1.28 -7.80
CA THR A 108 17.10 -1.70 -9.16
C THR A 108 16.25 -0.92 -10.15
N ARG A 109 16.92 -0.27 -11.11
CA ARG A 109 16.30 0.50 -12.19
C ARG A 109 16.21 -0.41 -13.43
N ALA A 110 15.07 -0.37 -14.13
CA ALA A 110 14.88 -1.13 -15.37
C ALA A 110 15.27 -0.30 -16.60
#